data_AF-A0A356AQ93-F1
#
_entry.id   AF-A0A356AQ93-F1
#
_cell.length_a   1.000
_cell.length_b   1.000
_cell.length_c   1.000
_cell.angle_alpha   90.00
_cell.angle_beta   90.00
_cell.angle_gamma   90.00
#
_symmetry.space_group_name_H-M   'P 1'
#
loop_
_entity.id
_entity.type
_entity.pdbx_description
1 polymer ?
#
loop_
_entity_poly.entity_id
_entity_poly.type
_entity_poly.pdbx_seq_one_letter_code
_entity_poly.pdbx_strand_id
1 'polypeptide(L)'
;INAAGDIEPCAFIHYADSNIHEKTLLEALRSPLFMQYRRNQPFNHNQLRPCPLLDNPGRLTQMVEKSGAKSTDMVSPENVRELTGKCVDAAKNWSVTAKRLWEESHPEDSADAKAAEEQKTAV
;
A
#
# COMPACT_ATOMS: atom_id res chain seq x y z
N ILE A 1 -2.90 -9.98 -13.10
CA ILE A 1 -2.75 -11.42 -13.44
C ILE A 1 -1.53 -11.52 -14.33
N ASN A 2 -0.49 -12.21 -13.89
CA ASN A 2 0.75 -12.35 -14.65
C ASN A 2 0.66 -13.51 -15.67
N ALA A 3 1.74 -13.76 -16.42
CA ALA A 3 1.78 -14.81 -17.44
C ALA A 3 1.70 -16.25 -16.88
N ALA A 4 2.01 -16.45 -15.60
CA ALA A 4 1.86 -17.73 -14.90
C ALA A 4 0.47 -17.92 -14.27
N GLY A 5 -0.42 -16.93 -14.42
CA GLY A 5 -1.78 -16.96 -13.88
C GLY A 5 -1.92 -16.40 -12.46
N ASP A 6 -0.86 -15.89 -11.84
CA ASP A 6 -0.93 -15.36 -10.47
C ASP A 6 -1.69 -14.05 -10.43
N ILE A 7 -2.59 -13.94 -9.46
CA ILE A 7 -3.49 -12.79 -9.32
C ILE A 7 -2.87 -11.80 -8.34
N GLU A 8 -2.02 -10.93 -8.88
CA GLU A 8 -1.32 -9.86 -8.16
C GLU A 8 -2.22 -8.60 -8.03
N PRO A 9 -2.27 -7.93 -6.86
CA PRO A 9 -3.03 -6.68 -6.68
C PRO A 9 -2.47 -5.46 -7.43
N CYS A 10 -1.21 -5.49 -7.85
CA CYS A 10 -0.53 -4.38 -8.51
C CYS A 10 0.50 -4.92 -9.51
N ALA A 11 0.62 -4.26 -10.67
CA ALA A 11 1.54 -4.66 -11.74
C ALA A 11 3.03 -4.54 -11.37
N PHE A 12 3.38 -3.86 -10.29
CA PHE A 12 4.76 -3.66 -9.81
C PHE A 12 5.04 -4.35 -8.47
N ILE A 13 4.08 -5.12 -7.96
CA ILE A 13 4.19 -5.82 -6.68
C ILE A 13 3.86 -7.29 -6.93
N HIS A 14 4.90 -8.05 -7.24
CA HIS A 14 4.79 -9.46 -7.63
C HIS A 14 4.66 -10.37 -6.41
N TYR A 15 3.50 -10.31 -5.76
CA TYR A 15 3.10 -11.26 -4.72
C TYR A 15 1.64 -11.70 -4.93
N ALA A 16 1.38 -12.99 -4.77
CA ALA A 16 0.02 -13.53 -4.83
C ALA A 16 -0.21 -14.69 -3.83
N ASP A 17 -1.48 -14.90 -3.46
CA ASP A 17 -1.97 -16.05 -2.70
C ASP A 17 -3.01 -16.88 -3.51
N SER A 18 -3.20 -16.52 -4.77
CA SER A 18 -4.29 -17.00 -5.63
C SER A 18 -3.82 -17.03 -7.08
N ASN A 19 -4.15 -18.10 -7.79
CA ASN A 19 -3.87 -18.29 -9.21
C ASN A 19 -5.19 -18.57 -9.96
N ILE A 20 -5.32 -18.01 -11.17
CA ILE A 20 -6.54 -18.12 -11.99
C ILE A 20 -6.86 -19.54 -12.46
N HIS A 21 -5.85 -20.42 -12.48
CA HIS A 21 -6.03 -21.83 -12.81
C HIS A 21 -6.70 -22.63 -11.67
N GLU A 22 -6.70 -22.11 -10.45
CA GLU A 22 -7.20 -22.79 -9.25
C GLU A 22 -8.45 -22.12 -8.65
N LYS A 23 -8.58 -20.80 -8.82
CA LYS A 23 -9.66 -19.99 -8.23
C LYS A 23 -10.32 -19.13 -9.30
N THR A 24 -11.63 -18.93 -9.17
CA THR A 24 -12.32 -17.88 -9.93
C THR A 24 -11.85 -16.49 -9.50
N LEU A 25 -12.06 -15.48 -10.34
CA LEU A 25 -11.75 -14.09 -9.98
C LEU A 25 -12.49 -13.63 -8.72
N LEU A 26 -13.75 -14.06 -8.52
CA LEU A 26 -14.51 -13.66 -7.34
C LEU A 26 -13.92 -14.24 -6.06
N GLU A 27 -13.44 -15.49 -6.09
CA GLU A 27 -12.75 -16.13 -4.96
C GLU A 27 -11.41 -15.44 -4.70
N ALA A 28 -10.64 -15.17 -5.75
CA ALA A 28 -9.36 -14.45 -5.64
C ALA A 28 -9.54 -13.02 -5.10
N LEU A 29 -10.56 -12.28 -5.52
CA LEU A 29 -10.86 -10.95 -5.01
C LEU A 29 -11.32 -10.95 -3.55
N ARG A 30 -11.74 -12.11 -3.01
CA ARG A 30 -12.09 -12.32 -1.60
C ARG A 30 -10.97 -12.98 -0.79
N SER A 31 -9.84 -13.31 -1.43
CA SER A 31 -8.68 -13.94 -0.81
C SER A 31 -8.01 -13.03 0.23
N PRO A 32 -7.22 -13.60 1.16
CA PRO A 32 -6.51 -12.83 2.18
C PRO A 32 -5.74 -11.62 1.63
N LEU A 33 -4.99 -11.75 0.53
CA LEU A 33 -4.16 -10.66 0.01
C LEU A 33 -5.01 -9.47 -0.46
N PHE A 34 -6.03 -9.70 -1.30
CA PHE A 34 -6.93 -8.63 -1.74
C PHE A 34 -7.72 -8.02 -0.57
N MET A 35 -8.10 -8.84 0.42
CA MET A 35 -8.75 -8.33 1.63
C MET A 35 -7.81 -7.48 2.50
N GLN A 36 -6.50 -7.76 2.53
CA GLN A 36 -5.53 -6.87 3.18
C GLN A 36 -5.49 -5.51 2.48
N TYR A 37 -5.42 -5.46 1.14
CA TYR A 37 -5.48 -4.20 0.40
C TYR A 37 -6.77 -3.43 0.68
N ARG A 38 -7.93 -4.10 0.65
CA ARG A 38 -9.23 -3.48 0.95
C ARG A 38 -9.29 -2.89 2.36
N ARG A 39 -8.78 -3.59 3.37
CA ARG A 39 -8.83 -3.17 4.78
C ARG A 39 -7.88 -2.01 5.11
N ASN A 40 -6.80 -1.88 4.35
CA ASN A 40 -5.74 -0.90 4.63
C ASN A 40 -5.85 0.35 3.75
N GLN A 41 -6.86 0.45 2.87
CA GLN A 41 -7.10 1.66 2.10
C GLN A 41 -7.99 2.65 2.88
N PRO A 42 -7.66 3.97 2.84
CA PRO A 42 -6.45 4.52 2.24
C PRO A 42 -5.20 4.21 3.09
N PHE A 43 -4.06 3.93 2.45
CA PHE A 43 -2.80 3.63 3.16
C PHE A 43 -2.23 4.85 3.88
N ASN A 44 -2.57 6.03 3.36
CA ASN A 44 -2.23 7.35 3.87
C ASN A 44 -3.39 8.31 3.59
N HIS A 45 -3.65 9.26 4.49
CA HIS A 45 -4.66 10.30 4.24
C HIS A 45 -4.16 11.35 3.22
N ASN A 46 -2.85 11.59 3.16
CA ASN A 46 -2.24 12.35 2.07
C ASN A 46 -2.23 11.47 0.80
N GLN A 47 -3.09 11.81 -0.18
CA GLN A 47 -3.25 11.01 -1.41
C GLN A 47 -2.08 11.15 -2.39
N LEU A 48 -1.08 12.01 -2.11
CA LEU A 48 0.22 11.97 -2.80
C LEU A 48 1.11 10.82 -2.30
N ARG A 49 0.64 10.03 -1.33
CA ARG A 49 1.32 8.85 -0.78
C ARG A 49 0.44 7.60 -0.85
N PRO A 50 -0.10 7.23 -2.02
CA PRO A 50 -1.10 6.17 -2.14
C PRO A 50 -0.49 4.76 -2.11
N CYS A 51 0.80 4.58 -2.40
CA CYS A 51 1.39 3.27 -2.60
C CYS A 51 1.82 2.62 -1.27
N PRO A 52 1.42 1.36 -0.99
CA PRO A 52 1.87 0.64 0.20
C PRO A 52 3.34 0.19 0.15
N LEU A 53 3.97 0.23 -1.03
CA LEU A 53 5.39 -0.08 -1.22
C LEU A 53 6.26 1.19 -1.18
N LEU A 54 5.98 2.13 -2.07
CA LEU A 54 6.86 3.29 -2.30
C LEU A 54 6.67 4.41 -1.29
N ASP A 55 5.49 4.55 -0.69
CA ASP A 55 5.15 5.75 0.09
C ASP A 55 4.93 5.48 1.58
N ASN A 56 4.63 4.23 1.93
CA ASN A 56 4.22 3.84 3.29
C ASN A 56 5.04 2.64 3.80
N PRO A 57 6.27 2.89 4.32
CA PRO A 57 7.17 1.83 4.78
C PRO A 57 6.49 0.83 5.71
N GLY A 58 6.69 -0.46 5.44
CA GLY A 58 6.16 -1.58 6.23
C GLY A 58 4.71 -1.98 5.92
N ARG A 59 3.91 -1.18 5.22
CA ARG A 59 2.52 -1.55 4.87
C ARG A 59 2.47 -2.81 3.99
N LEU A 60 3.22 -2.83 2.89
CA LEU A 60 3.27 -4.00 2.01
C LEU A 60 3.74 -5.25 2.77
N THR A 61 4.84 -5.15 3.53
CA THR A 61 5.39 -6.25 4.36
C THR A 61 4.31 -6.87 5.23
N GLN A 62 3.59 -6.04 5.99
CA GLN A 62 2.54 -6.51 6.88
C GLN A 62 1.41 -7.22 6.11
N MET A 63 0.99 -6.68 4.96
CA MET A 63 -0.09 -7.27 4.18
C MET A 63 0.30 -8.62 3.58
N VAL A 64 1.49 -8.72 2.98
CA VAL A 64 2.00 -9.96 2.36
C VAL A 64 2.18 -11.05 3.41
N GLU A 65 2.76 -10.72 4.57
CA GLU A 65 2.96 -11.70 5.64
C GLU A 65 1.64 -12.18 6.25
N LYS A 66 0.67 -11.28 6.46
CA LYS A 66 -0.64 -11.64 6.99
C LYS A 66 -1.50 -12.44 6.01
N SER A 67 -1.32 -12.25 4.71
CA SER A 67 -2.04 -13.02 3.70
C SER A 67 -1.40 -14.37 3.40
N GLY A 68 -0.11 -14.55 3.72
CA GLY A 68 0.67 -15.71 3.30
C GLY A 68 1.00 -15.69 1.80
N ALA A 69 0.90 -14.52 1.16
CA ALA A 69 1.25 -14.36 -0.25
C ALA A 69 2.74 -14.61 -0.48
N LYS A 70 3.08 -15.18 -1.63
CA LYS A 70 4.46 -15.51 -2.02
C LYS A 70 4.90 -14.65 -3.19
N SER A 71 6.20 -14.46 -3.34
CA SER A 71 6.74 -13.78 -4.51
C SER A 71 6.41 -14.57 -5.77
N THR A 72 5.93 -13.86 -6.79
CA THR A 72 5.52 -14.39 -8.09
C THR A 72 6.39 -13.84 -9.23
N ASP A 73 7.47 -13.14 -8.89
CA ASP A 73 8.52 -12.80 -9.85
C ASP A 73 9.21 -14.09 -10.31
N MET A 74 9.08 -14.40 -11.60
CA MET A 74 9.61 -15.65 -12.18
C MET A 74 11.13 -15.61 -12.40
N VAL A 75 11.72 -14.42 -12.47
CA VAL A 75 13.15 -14.24 -12.80
C VAL A 75 13.97 -14.02 -11.55
N SER A 76 13.45 -13.22 -10.62
CA SER A 76 14.16 -12.84 -9.41
C SER A 76 13.20 -12.80 -8.21
N PRO A 77 12.74 -13.97 -7.70
CA PRO A 77 11.91 -14.02 -6.51
C PRO A 77 12.58 -13.30 -5.35
N GLU A 78 11.85 -12.40 -4.70
CA GLU A 78 12.40 -11.54 -3.65
C GLU A 78 11.56 -11.60 -2.37
N ASN A 79 12.24 -11.63 -1.21
CA ASN A 79 11.57 -11.52 0.08
C ASN A 79 10.95 -10.13 0.24
N VAL A 80 9.70 -10.05 0.69
CA VAL A 80 9.00 -8.76 0.85
C VAL A 80 9.73 -7.77 1.77
N ARG A 81 10.46 -8.24 2.77
CA ARG A 81 11.27 -7.39 3.67
C ARG A 81 12.47 -6.79 2.95
N GLU A 82 13.11 -7.53 2.05
CA GLU A 82 14.23 -7.05 1.25
C GLU A 82 13.76 -5.99 0.25
N LEU A 83 12.69 -6.29 -0.51
CA LEU A 83 12.08 -5.37 -1.45
C LEU A 83 11.68 -4.05 -0.76
N THR A 84 10.91 -4.15 0.32
CA THR A 84 10.44 -2.96 1.04
C THR A 84 11.57 -2.20 1.72
N GLY A 85 12.62 -2.89 2.17
CA GLY A 85 13.84 -2.29 2.70
C GLY A 85 14.50 -1.32 1.72
N LYS A 86 14.57 -1.68 0.44
CA LYS A 86 15.14 -0.83 -0.62
C LYS A 86 14.36 0.47 -0.83
N CYS A 87 13.07 0.51 -0.47
CA CYS A 87 12.21 1.68 -0.68
C CYS A 87 12.17 2.63 0.52
N VAL A 88 12.69 2.26 1.69
CA VAL A 88 12.51 3.02 2.95
C VAL A 88 13.02 4.46 2.83
N ASP A 89 14.23 4.66 2.31
CA ASP A 89 14.84 5.98 2.26
C ASP A 89 14.15 6.88 1.22
N ALA A 90 13.79 6.32 0.06
CA ALA A 90 13.01 7.01 -0.95
C ALA A 90 11.64 7.47 -0.39
N ALA A 91 10.95 6.60 0.33
CA ALA A 91 9.66 6.90 0.96
C ALA A 91 9.77 8.02 2.00
N LYS A 92 10.82 8.00 2.84
CA LYS A 92 11.08 9.05 3.83
C LYS A 92 11.33 10.39 3.16
N ASN A 93 12.19 10.42 2.14
CA ASN A 93 12.49 11.65 1.40
C ASN A 93 11.24 12.20 0.69
N TRP A 94 10.45 11.32 0.06
CA TRP A 94 9.20 11.71 -0.59
C TRP A 94 8.18 12.26 0.41
N SER A 95 8.10 11.70 1.62
CA SER A 95 7.11 12.12 2.62
C SER A 95 7.19 13.60 2.99
N VAL A 96 8.40 14.20 2.97
CA VAL A 96 8.61 15.62 3.25
C VAL A 96 7.99 16.48 2.14
N THR A 97 8.32 16.18 0.89
CA THR A 97 7.79 16.91 -0.27
C THR A 97 6.29 16.72 -0.41
N ALA A 98 5.80 15.48 -0.27
CA ALA A 98 4.39 15.16 -0.35
C ALA A 98 3.58 15.88 0.73
N LYS A 99 4.11 15.99 1.96
CA LYS A 99 3.47 16.76 3.04
C LYS A 99 3.33 18.23 2.66
N ARG A 100 4.42 18.87 2.24
CA ARG A 100 4.42 20.28 1.83
C ARG A 100 3.42 20.54 0.70
N LEU A 101 3.46 19.74 -0.36
CA LEU A 101 2.55 19.89 -1.51
C LEU A 101 1.07 19.65 -1.11
N TRP A 102 0.82 18.72 -0.19
CA TRP A 102 -0.53 18.47 0.30
C TRP A 102 -1.07 19.67 1.08
N GLU A 103 -0.29 20.21 2.02
CA GLU A 103 -0.66 21.38 2.82
C GLU A 103 -0.86 22.64 1.95
N GLU A 104 -0.08 22.80 0.88
CA GLU A 104 -0.23 23.91 -0.08
C GLU A 104 -1.51 23.78 -0.93
N SER A 105 -1.96 22.57 -1.22
CA SER A 105 -3.12 22.31 -2.10
C SER A 105 -4.43 22.05 -1.36
N HIS A 106 -4.36 21.62 -0.10
CA HIS A 106 -5.48 21.28 0.78
C HIS A 106 -5.28 21.97 2.15
N PRO A 107 -5.33 23.31 2.20
CA PRO A 107 -5.04 24.07 3.42
C PRO A 107 -5.98 23.71 4.59
N GLU A 108 -7.22 23.29 4.31
CA GLU A 108 -8.18 22.78 5.29
C GLU A 108 -7.77 21.44 5.93
N ASP A 109 -6.92 20.66 5.26
CA ASP A 109 -6.41 19.39 5.76
C ASP A 109 -5.08 19.54 6.52
N SER A 110 -4.57 20.76 6.61
CA SER A 110 -3.33 21.06 7.34
C SER A 110 -3.44 20.71 8.82
N ALA A 111 -2.30 20.40 9.44
CA ALA A 111 -2.26 20.10 10.88
C ALA A 111 -2.83 21.26 11.72
N ASP A 112 -2.61 22.50 11.28
CA ASP A 112 -3.14 23.70 11.95
C ASP A 112 -4.66 23.84 11.79
N ALA A 113 -5.20 23.50 10.61
CA ALA A 113 -6.65 23.49 10.37
C ALA A 113 -7.36 22.39 11.20
N LYS A 114 -6.77 21.20 11.29
CA LYS A 114 -7.30 20.10 12.12
C LYS A 114 -7.25 20.42 13.61
N ALA A 115 -6.15 21.03 14.09
CA ALA A 115 -6.05 21.47 15.48
C ALA A 115 -7.07 22.58 15.82
N ALA A 116 -7.36 23.48 14.88
CA ALA A 116 -8.38 24.52 15.03
C ALA A 116 -9.83 23.96 15.03
N GLU A 117 -10.09 22.88 14.30
CA GLU A 117 -11.40 22.22 14.26
C GLU A 117 -11.66 21.36 15.50
N GLU A 118 -10.65 20.64 16.00
CA GLU A 118 -10.74 19.90 17.27
C GLU A 118 -11.02 20.84 18.45
N GLN A 119 -10.43 22.04 18.48
CA GLN A 119 -10.70 23.04 19.51
C GLN A 119 -12.12 23.64 19.43
N LYS A 120 -12.72 23.71 18.23
CA LYS A 120 -14.10 24.17 18.03
C LYS A 120 -15.14 23.12 18.41
N THR A 121 -14.80 21.85 18.29
CA THR A 121 -15.71 20.71 18.56
C THR A 121 -15.68 20.27 20.03
N ALA A 122 -14.69 20.75 20.80
CA ALA A 122 -14.52 20.46 22.23
C ALA A 122 -15.28 21.42 23.17
N VAL A 123 -16.21 22.23 22.64
CA VAL A 123 -17.11 23.15 23.36
C VAL A 123 -18.55 22.72 23.15
#